data_AF-A0A086TIU4-F1
#
_entry.id   AF-A0A086TIU4-F1
#
_cell.length_a   1.000
_cell.length_b   1.000
_cell.length_c   1.000
_cell.angle_alpha   90.00
_cell.angle_beta   90.00
_cell.angle_gamma   90.00
#
_symmetry.space_group_name_H-M   'P 1'
#
loop_
_entity.id
_entity.type
_entity.pdbx_description
1 polymer ?
#
loop_
_entity_poly.entity_id
_entity_poly.type
_entity_poly.pdbx_seq_one_letter_code
_entity_poly.pdbx_strand_id
1 'polypeptide(L)'
;MSGLDDIDDSTTDPSSSEDDDAPDIDLGFAMNTQVFMADGTTKRIKKIQSGKYALGPNCLPRSVIGTSAGYSAMIQVRELTRNVTHRPDDCFGLVVFECAPKRAIHLATAQHQSIKFYHDNKIGNYVVSFRRLKGVQDTMIIVNSKQSFKDSLSNSRQEAEDFVHNWSKDVVYWTLSYDCHNLVSVSTQLQTYQLTATVDFEMGHLWYHPLKSGFTDDLGMSEKLAYMDR
;
A
#
# COMPACT_ATOMS: atom_id res chain seq x y z
N MET A 1 -43.84 -13.95 -51.53
CA MET A 1 -43.63 -13.05 -50.38
C MET A 1 -42.85 -13.86 -49.36
N SER A 2 -41.51 -13.75 -49.40
CA SER A 2 -40.70 -12.99 -48.42
C SER A 2 -40.53 -13.83 -47.14
N GLY A 3 -39.34 -14.21 -46.68
CA GLY A 3 -37.96 -13.93 -47.06
C GLY A 3 -37.04 -14.92 -46.33
N LEU A 4 -35.83 -15.04 -46.86
CA LEU A 4 -34.65 -15.66 -46.23
C LEU A 4 -34.27 -14.90 -44.95
N ASP A 5 -33.49 -15.54 -44.08
CA ASP A 5 -32.23 -14.98 -43.54
C ASP A 5 -31.58 -16.00 -42.58
N ASP A 6 -30.59 -16.72 -43.15
CA ASP A 6 -29.23 -16.91 -42.67
C ASP A 6 -28.96 -17.08 -41.16
N ILE A 7 -28.64 -18.32 -40.80
CA ILE A 7 -27.93 -18.68 -39.57
C ILE A 7 -26.44 -18.44 -39.86
N ASP A 8 -25.93 -17.28 -39.47
CA ASP A 8 -24.51 -16.96 -39.55
C ASP A 8 -23.76 -17.43 -38.30
N ASP A 9 -22.69 -18.16 -38.59
CA ASP A 9 -21.73 -18.77 -37.70
C ASP A 9 -20.69 -17.70 -37.34
N SER A 10 -20.70 -17.22 -36.10
CA SER A 10 -19.60 -16.45 -35.56
C SER A 10 -19.11 -17.04 -34.25
N THR A 11 -18.14 -17.94 -34.40
CA THR A 11 -17.06 -18.21 -33.46
C THR A 11 -16.62 -16.91 -32.78
N THR A 12 -17.04 -16.73 -31.53
CA THR A 12 -16.43 -15.73 -30.66
C THR A 12 -15.17 -16.35 -30.07
N ASP A 13 -14.03 -16.09 -30.72
CA ASP A 13 -12.72 -16.27 -30.10
C ASP A 13 -12.70 -15.43 -28.80
N PRO A 14 -12.37 -16.01 -27.64
CA PRO A 14 -12.00 -15.22 -26.48
C PRO A 14 -10.59 -14.67 -26.76
N SER A 15 -10.52 -13.53 -27.44
CA SER A 15 -9.30 -12.77 -27.57
C SER A 15 -8.78 -12.48 -26.16
N SER A 16 -7.61 -13.05 -25.88
CA SER A 16 -6.74 -12.75 -24.78
C SER A 16 -6.57 -11.24 -24.63
N SER A 17 -7.36 -10.64 -23.73
CA SER A 17 -6.83 -9.53 -22.95
C SER A 17 -6.22 -10.22 -21.75
N GLU A 18 -4.90 -10.38 -21.79
CA GLU A 18 -4.15 -10.49 -20.55
C GLU A 18 -4.57 -9.27 -19.74
N ASP A 19 -5.30 -9.51 -18.67
CA ASP A 19 -5.60 -8.53 -17.65
C ASP A 19 -4.24 -7.96 -17.22
N ASP A 20 -3.91 -6.81 -17.78
CA ASP A 20 -2.86 -5.93 -17.33
C ASP A 20 -3.33 -5.41 -15.96
N ASP A 21 -3.21 -6.28 -14.95
CA ASP A 21 -3.39 -6.04 -13.50
C ASP A 21 -2.31 -5.06 -12.98
N ALA A 22 -1.81 -4.17 -13.84
CA ALA A 22 -1.06 -3.01 -13.42
C ALA A 22 -2.05 -2.10 -12.68
N PRO A 23 -1.86 -1.87 -11.37
CA PRO A 23 -2.71 -0.93 -10.65
C PRO A 23 -2.63 0.41 -11.38
N ASP A 24 -3.81 0.93 -11.76
CA ASP A 24 -3.97 2.28 -12.31
C ASP A 24 -3.63 3.28 -11.21
N ILE A 25 -2.34 3.61 -11.06
CA ILE A 25 -1.84 4.59 -10.11
C ILE A 25 -2.19 5.98 -10.66
N ASP A 26 -3.46 6.37 -10.53
CA ASP A 26 -3.92 7.73 -10.84
C ASP A 26 -3.83 8.62 -9.59
N LEU A 27 -2.67 8.57 -8.92
CA LEU A 27 -2.30 9.50 -7.86
C LEU A 27 -1.62 10.70 -8.51
N GLY A 28 -2.27 11.86 -8.46
CA GLY A 28 -1.63 13.12 -8.82
C GLY A 28 -0.63 13.50 -7.73
N PHE A 29 0.58 13.94 -8.09
CA PHE A 29 1.55 14.42 -7.11
C PHE A 29 1.88 15.89 -7.34
N ALA A 30 2.33 16.57 -6.29
CA ALA A 30 2.84 17.92 -6.42
C ALA A 30 4.03 17.98 -7.40
N MET A 31 4.15 19.10 -8.11
CA MET A 31 5.09 19.29 -9.23
C MET A 31 6.56 19.01 -8.88
N ASN A 32 6.94 19.18 -7.61
CA ASN A 32 8.30 18.98 -7.13
C ASN A 32 8.56 17.60 -6.53
N THR A 33 7.55 16.73 -6.49
CA THR A 33 7.69 15.36 -5.99
C THR A 33 8.76 14.61 -6.77
N GLN A 34 9.62 13.92 -6.03
CA GLN A 34 10.71 13.11 -6.57
C GLN A 34 10.27 11.65 -6.65
N VAL A 35 10.59 11.00 -7.77
CA VAL A 35 10.23 9.61 -8.05
C VAL A 35 11.52 8.84 -8.33
N PHE A 36 11.62 7.64 -7.75
CA PHE A 36 12.68 6.69 -8.07
C PHE A 36 12.44 6.10 -9.46
N MET A 37 13.44 6.21 -10.31
CA MET A 37 13.44 5.66 -11.66
C MET A 37 14.05 4.27 -11.67
N ALA A 38 13.73 3.47 -12.68
CA ALA A 38 14.27 2.11 -12.82
C ALA A 38 15.79 2.08 -13.12
N ASP A 39 16.36 3.20 -13.57
CA ASP A 39 17.81 3.40 -13.68
C ASP A 39 18.45 3.77 -12.32
N GLY A 40 17.66 3.67 -11.24
CA GLY A 40 17.91 4.07 -9.85
C GLY A 40 18.26 5.55 -9.64
N THR A 41 18.13 6.39 -10.66
CA THR A 41 18.18 7.84 -10.48
C THR A 41 16.88 8.34 -9.84
N THR A 42 16.92 9.52 -9.25
CA THR A 42 15.72 10.21 -8.79
C THR A 42 15.36 11.34 -9.75
N LYS A 43 14.12 11.38 -10.24
CA LYS A 43 13.64 12.44 -11.15
C LYS A 43 12.40 13.12 -10.59
N ARG A 44 12.29 14.42 -10.81
CA ARG A 44 11.07 15.17 -10.48
C ARG A 44 9.93 14.69 -11.37
N ILE A 45 8.74 14.50 -10.81
CA ILE A 45 7.58 13.95 -11.55
C ILE A 45 7.27 14.74 -12.83
N LYS A 46 7.37 16.07 -12.78
CA LYS A 46 7.15 16.95 -13.95
C LYS A 46 8.10 16.72 -15.13
N LYS A 47 9.24 16.04 -14.91
CA LYS A 47 10.26 15.77 -15.92
C LYS A 47 10.18 14.34 -16.46
N ILE A 48 9.27 13.53 -15.94
CA ILE A 48 9.07 12.16 -16.40
C ILE A 48 8.15 12.23 -17.62
N GLN A 49 8.53 11.51 -18.68
CA GLN A 49 7.80 11.45 -19.94
C GLN A 49 7.32 10.02 -20.20
N SER A 50 6.32 9.87 -21.07
CA SER A 50 5.91 8.55 -21.56
C SER A 50 7.10 7.80 -22.19
N GLY A 51 7.13 6.47 -22.00
CA GLY A 51 8.22 5.59 -22.43
C GLY A 51 9.44 5.57 -21.48
N LYS A 52 9.39 6.27 -20.35
CA LYS A 52 10.37 6.11 -19.25
C LYS A 52 9.92 5.01 -18.29
N TYR A 53 10.86 4.52 -17.47
CA TYR A 53 10.60 3.46 -16.50
C TYR A 53 10.81 3.98 -15.07
N ALA A 54 9.76 3.93 -14.26
CA ALA A 54 9.81 4.18 -12.82
C ALA A 54 10.17 2.88 -12.07
N LEU A 55 10.71 3.00 -10.85
CA LEU A 55 10.96 1.84 -10.00
C LEU A 55 9.66 1.43 -9.29
N GLY A 56 9.22 0.20 -9.49
CA GLY A 56 8.09 -0.38 -8.76
C GLY A 56 8.46 -0.77 -7.33
N PRO A 57 7.45 -1.00 -6.45
CA PRO A 57 7.69 -1.43 -5.06
C PRO A 57 8.35 -2.82 -4.95
N ASN A 58 8.29 -3.62 -6.01
CA ASN A 58 8.96 -4.91 -6.14
C ASN A 58 10.37 -4.78 -6.74
N CYS A 59 10.95 -3.58 -6.78
CA CYS A 59 12.24 -3.27 -7.41
C CYS A 59 12.32 -3.56 -8.92
N LEU A 60 11.17 -3.83 -9.57
CA LEU A 60 11.12 -4.03 -11.02
C LEU A 60 10.73 -2.74 -11.76
N PRO A 61 11.23 -2.53 -13.00
CA PRO A 61 10.84 -1.40 -13.83
C PRO A 61 9.34 -1.37 -14.13
N ARG A 62 8.72 -0.18 -14.08
CA ARG A 62 7.33 0.08 -14.45
C ARG A 62 7.28 1.14 -15.56
N SER A 63 6.69 0.79 -16.70
CA SER A 63 6.60 1.69 -17.85
C SER A 63 5.62 2.82 -17.58
N VAL A 64 6.04 4.05 -17.89
CA VAL A 64 5.17 5.23 -17.85
C VAL A 64 4.45 5.34 -19.19
N ILE A 65 3.16 5.03 -19.20
CA ILE A 65 2.34 5.05 -20.42
C ILE A 65 1.85 6.47 -20.79
N GLY A 66 1.70 7.36 -19.80
CA GLY A 66 1.22 8.72 -20.02
C GLY A 66 1.45 9.61 -18.81
N THR A 67 1.22 10.90 -18.99
CA THR A 67 1.31 11.92 -17.93
C THR A 67 0.02 12.73 -17.91
N SER A 68 -0.69 12.73 -16.79
CA SER A 68 -1.83 13.62 -16.56
C SER A 68 -1.37 14.86 -15.80
N ALA A 69 -1.85 16.03 -16.21
CA ALA A 69 -1.56 17.30 -15.54
C ALA A 69 -2.88 18.05 -15.28
N GLY A 70 -2.98 18.70 -14.13
CA GLY A 70 -4.15 19.48 -13.78
C GLY A 70 -4.04 20.15 -12.42
N TYR A 71 -5.02 20.97 -12.09
CA TYR A 71 -5.15 21.61 -10.80
C TYR A 71 -6.11 20.81 -9.93
N SER A 72 -5.72 20.55 -8.68
CA SER A 72 -6.55 19.84 -7.70
C SER A 72 -6.14 20.28 -6.31
N ALA A 73 -7.06 20.18 -5.34
CA ALA A 73 -6.70 20.35 -3.94
C ALA A 73 -5.64 19.32 -3.57
N MET A 74 -4.57 19.76 -2.93
CA MET A 74 -3.46 18.90 -2.53
C MET A 74 -3.56 18.60 -1.04
N ILE A 75 -3.14 17.40 -0.66
CA ILE A 75 -3.00 16.98 0.72
C ILE A 75 -1.53 16.70 0.99
N GLN A 76 -1.11 17.00 2.21
CA GLN A 76 0.25 16.73 2.63
C GLN A 76 0.25 15.51 3.56
N VAL A 77 0.95 14.47 3.14
CA VAL A 77 1.17 13.27 3.94
C VAL A 77 2.50 13.41 4.64
N ARG A 78 2.50 13.21 5.97
CA ARG A 78 3.70 13.28 6.81
C ARG A 78 3.74 12.09 7.75
N GLU A 79 4.92 11.54 7.93
CA GLU A 79 5.19 10.56 8.96
C GLU A 79 5.02 11.15 10.37
N LEU A 80 4.26 10.46 11.22
CA LEU A 80 4.08 10.83 12.61
C LEU A 80 5.24 10.27 13.45
N THR A 81 5.98 11.14 14.12
CA THR A 81 7.05 10.74 15.05
C THR A 81 6.72 11.18 16.48
N ARG A 82 7.35 10.58 17.49
CA ARG A 82 7.07 10.89 18.91
C ARG A 82 7.47 12.32 19.33
N ASN A 83 8.31 13.00 18.55
CA ASN A 83 8.85 14.33 18.87
C ASN A 83 8.23 15.40 17.96
N VAL A 84 6.97 15.76 18.21
CA VAL A 84 6.17 16.66 17.34
C VAL A 84 6.27 18.14 17.72
N THR A 85 6.92 18.50 18.83
CA THR A 85 6.75 19.85 19.39
C THR A 85 7.62 20.96 18.78
N HIS A 86 8.69 20.65 18.06
CA HIS A 86 9.49 21.66 17.37
C HIS A 86 10.43 20.97 16.39
N ARG A 87 10.23 21.12 15.09
CA ARG A 87 11.26 20.71 14.13
C ARG A 87 11.48 21.76 13.05
N PRO A 88 12.71 22.31 12.94
CA PRO A 88 13.12 23.16 11.84
C PRO A 88 13.17 22.34 10.53
N ASP A 89 13.29 23.02 9.40
CA ASP A 89 13.29 22.47 8.04
C ASP A 89 14.31 21.32 7.78
N ASP A 90 15.21 21.03 8.74
CA ASP A 90 16.34 20.09 8.62
C ASP A 90 16.08 18.67 9.20
N CYS A 91 14.85 18.19 9.22
CA CYS A 91 14.58 16.80 9.64
C CYS A 91 14.78 15.81 8.51
N PHE A 92 16.02 15.33 8.37
CA PHE A 92 16.37 14.24 7.47
C PHE A 92 15.71 12.92 7.90
N GLY A 93 15.27 12.14 6.90
CA GLY A 93 14.80 10.77 7.08
C GLY A 93 13.31 10.56 7.38
N LEU A 94 12.48 11.62 7.31
CA LEU A 94 11.02 11.47 7.43
C LEU A 94 10.34 11.39 6.06
N VAL A 95 9.33 10.54 5.95
CA VAL A 95 8.51 10.45 4.74
C VAL A 95 7.54 11.63 4.68
N VAL A 96 7.72 12.49 3.68
CA VAL A 96 6.82 13.62 3.40
C VAL A 96 6.57 13.70 1.89
N PHE A 97 5.30 13.75 1.50
CA PHE A 97 4.92 14.01 0.11
C PHE A 97 3.57 14.72 0.02
N GLU A 98 3.32 15.33 -1.13
CA GLU A 98 2.06 16.00 -1.44
C GLU A 98 1.40 15.33 -2.64
N CYS A 99 0.13 14.94 -2.46
CA CYS A 99 -0.64 14.30 -3.51
C CYS A 99 -2.03 14.92 -3.65
N ALA A 100 -2.59 14.82 -4.85
CA ALA A 100 -3.97 15.11 -5.15
C ALA A 100 -4.80 13.85 -4.85
N PRO A 101 -5.91 13.96 -4.12
CA PRO A 101 -6.72 12.84 -3.68
C PRO A 101 -7.61 12.25 -4.78
N LYS A 102 -7.13 12.18 -6.03
CA LYS A 102 -7.94 11.74 -7.18
C LYS A 102 -8.30 10.26 -7.10
N ARG A 103 -7.38 9.41 -6.65
CA ARG A 103 -7.64 8.00 -6.32
C ARG A 103 -6.79 7.55 -5.13
N ALA A 104 -7.35 6.55 -4.46
CA ALA A 104 -7.17 6.21 -3.07
C ALA A 104 -5.72 6.00 -2.60
N ILE A 105 -5.47 6.33 -1.34
CA ILE A 105 -4.18 6.09 -0.67
C ILE A 105 -4.08 4.62 -0.31
N HIS A 106 -2.97 3.96 -0.64
CA HIS A 106 -2.69 2.59 -0.21
C HIS A 106 -2.31 2.55 1.27
N LEU A 107 -3.05 1.78 2.04
CA LEU A 107 -2.95 1.69 3.48
C LEU A 107 -2.86 0.23 3.94
N ALA A 108 -2.21 0.06 5.07
CA ALA A 108 -2.10 -1.21 5.78
C ALA A 108 -2.64 -1.02 7.20
N THR A 109 -3.50 -1.93 7.64
CA THR A 109 -4.02 -1.92 9.01
C THR A 109 -3.81 -3.30 9.63
N ALA A 110 -3.14 -3.34 10.79
CA ALA A 110 -2.99 -4.57 11.54
C ALA A 110 -4.36 -5.09 12.00
N GLN A 111 -4.57 -6.40 11.84
CA GLN A 111 -5.73 -7.05 12.45
C GLN A 111 -5.61 -6.99 13.97
N HIS A 112 -6.72 -6.68 14.62
CA HIS A 112 -6.82 -6.72 16.08
C HIS A 112 -7.94 -7.69 16.43
N GLN A 113 -7.61 -8.73 17.18
CA GLN A 113 -8.56 -9.72 17.67
C GLN A 113 -8.43 -9.77 19.20
N SER A 114 -9.55 -9.72 19.91
CA SER A 114 -9.57 -9.88 21.36
C SER A 114 -10.87 -10.51 21.81
N ILE A 115 -10.79 -11.39 22.80
CA ILE A 115 -11.96 -11.97 23.46
C ILE A 115 -12.09 -11.29 24.83
N LYS A 116 -13.29 -10.80 25.14
CA LYS A 116 -13.62 -10.27 26.48
C LYS A 116 -14.85 -10.96 27.00
N PHE A 117 -14.79 -11.43 28.24
CA PHE A 117 -15.94 -11.99 28.93
C PHE A 117 -16.66 -10.88 29.70
N TYR A 118 -17.98 -10.80 29.50
CA TYR A 118 -18.87 -9.89 30.23
C TYR A 118 -19.95 -10.70 30.90
N HIS A 119 -20.38 -10.27 32.08
CA HIS A 119 -21.54 -10.82 32.74
C HIS A 119 -22.66 -9.79 32.68
N ASP A 120 -23.74 -10.10 31.96
CA ASP A 120 -24.92 -9.25 31.88
C ASP A 120 -26.14 -10.05 32.32
N ASN A 121 -26.85 -9.53 33.33
CA ASN A 121 -28.09 -10.12 33.85
C ASN A 121 -28.06 -11.65 34.07
N LYS A 122 -27.01 -12.15 34.75
CA LYS A 122 -26.79 -13.58 35.08
C LYS A 122 -26.46 -14.50 33.89
N ILE A 123 -26.30 -13.95 32.68
CA ILE A 123 -25.83 -14.68 31.50
C ILE A 123 -24.39 -14.24 31.23
N GLY A 124 -23.46 -15.19 31.19
CA GLY A 124 -22.11 -14.94 30.71
C GLY A 124 -22.13 -14.66 29.21
N ASN A 125 -21.28 -13.77 28.71
CA ASN A 125 -21.15 -13.49 27.28
C ASN A 125 -19.68 -13.35 26.92
N TYR A 126 -19.21 -14.15 25.98
CA TYR A 126 -17.91 -13.96 25.35
C TYR A 126 -18.09 -13.04 24.15
N VAL A 127 -17.46 -11.87 24.17
CA VAL A 127 -17.52 -10.88 23.09
C VAL A 127 -16.16 -10.84 22.41
N VAL A 128 -16.13 -11.28 21.16
CA VAL A 128 -14.97 -11.18 20.29
C VAL A 128 -15.02 -9.84 19.58
N SER A 129 -13.98 -9.02 19.74
CA SER A 129 -13.78 -7.79 18.97
C SER A 129 -12.73 -8.05 17.89
N PHE A 130 -13.07 -7.75 16.64
CA PHE A 130 -12.21 -8.01 15.48
C PHE A 130 -12.33 -6.90 14.43
N ARG A 131 -11.43 -6.87 13.45
CA ARG A 131 -11.49 -5.92 12.33
C ARG A 131 -11.85 -6.61 11.03
N ARG A 132 -12.59 -5.89 10.19
CA ARG A 132 -12.93 -6.36 8.85
C ARG A 132 -13.13 -5.18 7.90
N LEU A 133 -13.00 -5.46 6.61
CA LEU A 133 -13.47 -4.56 5.57
C LEU A 133 -14.99 -4.55 5.54
N LYS A 134 -15.55 -3.36 5.33
CA LYS A 134 -16.99 -3.15 5.17
C LYS A 134 -17.20 -2.03 4.15
N GLY A 135 -18.12 -2.27 3.21
CA GLY A 135 -18.60 -1.25 2.29
C GLY A 135 -19.42 -0.20 3.05
N VAL A 136 -19.05 1.07 2.90
CA VAL A 136 -19.74 2.24 3.45
C VAL A 136 -19.67 3.33 2.39
N GLN A 137 -20.81 3.87 1.93
CA GLN A 137 -20.84 4.98 0.97
C GLN A 137 -19.91 4.76 -0.26
N ASP A 138 -20.05 3.59 -0.90
CA ASP A 138 -19.27 3.17 -2.08
C ASP A 138 -17.74 3.05 -1.89
N THR A 139 -17.26 3.08 -0.65
CA THR A 139 -15.86 2.79 -0.30
C THR A 139 -15.74 1.62 0.67
N MET A 140 -14.63 0.88 0.60
CA MET A 140 -14.32 -0.18 1.55
C MET A 140 -13.45 0.38 2.67
N ILE A 141 -13.94 0.33 3.90
CA ILE A 141 -13.22 0.82 5.08
C ILE A 141 -13.04 -0.26 6.14
N ILE A 142 -12.01 -0.10 6.98
CA ILE A 142 -11.78 -0.98 8.14
C ILE A 142 -12.67 -0.54 9.31
N VAL A 143 -13.51 -1.47 9.78
CA VAL A 143 -14.39 -1.25 10.93
C VAL A 143 -14.07 -2.21 12.07
N ASN A 144 -14.20 -1.74 13.30
CA ASN A 144 -14.18 -2.60 14.48
C ASN A 144 -15.56 -3.27 14.61
N SER A 145 -15.60 -4.58 14.44
CA SER A 145 -16.79 -5.42 14.60
C SER A 145 -16.75 -6.19 15.91
N LYS A 146 -17.93 -6.59 16.39
CA LYS A 146 -18.07 -7.42 17.59
C LYS A 146 -18.98 -8.60 17.28
N GLN A 147 -18.60 -9.78 17.72
CA GLN A 147 -19.41 -11.00 17.71
C GLN A 147 -19.60 -11.45 19.16
N SER A 148 -20.84 -11.72 19.57
CA SER A 148 -21.16 -12.13 20.94
C SER A 148 -21.61 -13.59 20.95
N PHE A 149 -21.03 -14.37 21.85
CA PHE A 149 -21.34 -15.78 22.11
C PHE A 149 -21.92 -15.88 23.52
N LYS A 150 -23.20 -16.26 23.61
CA LYS A 150 -23.93 -16.30 24.89
C LYS A 150 -23.65 -17.60 25.63
N ASP A 151 -23.13 -17.50 26.85
CA ASP A 151 -22.74 -18.61 27.76
C ASP A 151 -23.92 -19.43 28.30
N SER A 152 -25.10 -19.33 27.66
CA SER A 152 -26.23 -20.22 27.90
C SER A 152 -26.02 -21.63 27.34
N LEU A 153 -25.00 -21.80 26.49
CA LEU A 153 -24.60 -23.08 25.89
C LEU A 153 -23.23 -23.47 26.45
N SER A 154 -23.05 -24.72 26.84
CA SER A 154 -21.86 -25.22 27.57
C SER A 154 -20.51 -25.07 26.83
N ASN A 155 -20.50 -24.53 25.61
CA ASN A 155 -19.33 -24.44 24.72
C ASN A 155 -19.04 -23.02 24.19
N SER A 156 -19.73 -21.98 24.68
CA SER A 156 -19.61 -20.61 24.10
C SER A 156 -18.21 -20.01 24.19
N ARG A 157 -17.41 -20.44 25.17
CA ARG A 157 -16.00 -20.09 25.23
C ARG A 157 -15.21 -20.69 24.06
N GLN A 158 -15.38 -21.99 23.81
CA GLN A 158 -14.70 -22.70 22.73
C GLN A 158 -15.11 -22.12 21.37
N GLU A 159 -16.40 -21.82 21.17
CA GLU A 159 -16.87 -21.17 19.93
C GLU A 159 -16.23 -19.80 19.69
N ALA A 160 -16.07 -19.00 20.75
CA ALA A 160 -15.39 -17.71 20.65
C ALA A 160 -13.89 -17.87 20.34
N GLU A 161 -13.23 -18.87 20.94
CA GLU A 161 -11.83 -19.21 20.68
C GLU A 161 -11.64 -19.73 19.25
N ASP A 162 -12.51 -20.61 18.76
CA ASP A 162 -12.52 -21.15 17.41
C ASP A 162 -12.75 -20.04 16.37
N PHE A 163 -13.65 -19.10 16.65
CA PHE A 163 -13.86 -17.93 15.79
C PHE A 163 -12.58 -17.10 15.62
N VAL A 164 -11.87 -16.83 16.72
CA VAL A 164 -10.60 -16.09 16.69
C VAL A 164 -9.51 -16.89 15.98
N HIS A 165 -9.46 -18.20 16.20
CA HIS A 165 -8.46 -19.07 15.57
C HIS A 165 -8.63 -19.14 14.05
N ASN A 166 -9.87 -19.20 13.57
CA ASN A 166 -10.21 -19.27 12.15
C ASN A 166 -10.15 -17.91 11.43
N TRP A 167 -10.03 -16.79 12.17
CA TRP A 167 -9.95 -15.47 11.56
C TRP A 167 -8.50 -15.12 11.19
N SER A 168 -8.29 -14.62 9.97
CA SER A 168 -6.97 -14.20 9.52
C SER A 168 -6.36 -13.13 10.46
N LYS A 169 -5.10 -13.33 10.80
CA LYS A 169 -4.27 -12.41 11.59
C LYS A 169 -3.41 -11.51 10.71
N ASP A 170 -3.53 -11.66 9.40
CA ASP A 170 -2.69 -10.95 8.44
C ASP A 170 -3.07 -9.47 8.39
N VAL A 171 -2.10 -8.64 8.02
CA VAL A 171 -2.35 -7.21 7.78
C VAL A 171 -3.33 -7.07 6.62
N VAL A 172 -4.33 -6.21 6.79
CA VAL A 172 -5.25 -5.89 5.70
C VAL A 172 -4.67 -4.75 4.89
N TYR A 173 -4.43 -5.00 3.61
CA TYR A 173 -4.09 -3.99 2.62
C TYR A 173 -5.38 -3.47 1.99
N TRP A 174 -5.54 -2.16 1.97
CA TRP A 174 -6.76 -1.53 1.49
C TRP A 174 -6.45 -0.13 0.98
N THR A 175 -7.44 0.50 0.35
CA THR A 175 -7.30 1.84 -0.19
C THR A 175 -8.38 2.75 0.37
N LEU A 176 -7.99 3.98 0.73
CA LEU A 176 -8.91 4.96 1.29
C LEU A 176 -9.00 6.18 0.39
N SER A 177 -10.22 6.50 -0.05
CA SER A 177 -10.53 7.77 -0.69
C SER A 177 -10.44 8.88 0.35
N TYR A 178 -9.89 10.03 -0.03
CA TYR A 178 -9.60 11.13 0.89
C TYR A 178 -10.84 11.66 1.63
N ASP A 179 -11.97 11.78 0.93
CA ASP A 179 -13.23 12.29 1.48
C ASP A 179 -13.84 11.34 2.52
N CYS A 180 -13.26 10.15 2.69
CA CYS A 180 -13.75 9.09 3.54
C CYS A 180 -12.90 8.88 4.81
N HIS A 181 -11.87 9.70 5.06
CA HIS A 181 -11.03 9.55 6.26
C HIS A 181 -11.83 9.67 7.56
N ASN A 182 -12.82 10.54 7.58
CA ASN A 182 -13.77 10.74 8.68
C ASN A 182 -14.69 9.51 8.93
N LEU A 183 -14.84 8.61 7.95
CA LEU A 183 -15.61 7.37 8.09
C LEU A 183 -14.82 6.31 8.90
N VAL A 184 -13.50 6.46 8.98
CA VAL A 184 -12.62 5.54 9.71
C VAL A 184 -12.55 5.97 11.17
N SER A 185 -12.77 5.05 12.10
CA SER A 185 -12.68 5.37 13.53
C SER A 185 -11.27 5.83 13.92
N VAL A 186 -11.17 6.77 14.87
CA VAL A 186 -9.87 7.26 15.39
C VAL A 186 -8.96 6.11 15.83
N SER A 187 -9.52 5.09 16.49
CA SER A 187 -8.76 3.91 16.92
C SER A 187 -8.17 3.11 15.76
N THR A 188 -8.86 3.07 14.62
CA THR A 188 -8.41 2.40 13.40
C THR A 188 -7.37 3.26 12.69
N GLN A 189 -7.60 4.58 12.60
CA GLN A 189 -6.67 5.53 11.99
C GLN A 189 -5.29 5.45 12.65
N LEU A 190 -5.23 5.43 13.99
CA LEU A 190 -3.98 5.34 14.75
C LEU A 190 -3.19 4.04 14.55
N GLN A 191 -3.83 3.00 14.02
CA GLN A 191 -3.21 1.69 13.75
C GLN A 191 -3.09 1.40 12.25
N THR A 192 -3.40 2.39 11.42
CA THR A 192 -3.29 2.33 9.97
C THR A 192 -2.05 3.10 9.54
N TYR A 193 -1.26 2.52 8.66
CA TYR A 193 0.00 3.09 8.20
C TYR A 193 0.16 2.93 6.69
N GLN A 194 1.02 3.76 6.10
CA GLN A 194 1.49 3.58 4.73
C GLN A 194 2.77 2.76 4.72
N LEU A 195 2.98 2.01 3.64
CA LEU A 195 4.18 1.18 3.47
C LEU A 195 5.21 1.91 2.64
N THR A 196 6.46 1.83 3.07
CA THR A 196 7.64 2.21 2.30
C THR A 196 8.38 0.94 1.88
N ALA A 197 8.66 0.78 0.59
CA ALA A 197 9.51 -0.30 0.12
C ALA A 197 10.99 0.07 0.35
N THR A 198 11.80 -0.90 0.75
CA THR A 198 13.26 -0.77 0.72
C THR A 198 13.73 -0.81 -0.74
N VAL A 199 14.68 0.05 -1.09
CA VAL A 199 15.30 0.01 -2.41
C VAL A 199 16.38 -1.07 -2.40
N ASP A 200 16.02 -2.26 -2.88
CA ASP A 200 16.94 -3.36 -3.12
C ASP A 200 17.29 -3.39 -4.61
N PHE A 201 18.01 -2.34 -5.05
CA PHE A 201 18.41 -2.17 -6.45
C PHE A 201 19.91 -1.92 -6.51
N GLU A 202 20.65 -2.90 -7.05
CA GLU A 202 22.09 -2.82 -7.17
C GLU A 202 22.51 -2.18 -8.49
N MET A 203 23.24 -1.08 -8.37
CA MET A 203 23.63 -0.25 -9.51
C MET A 203 25.07 -0.50 -9.98
N GLY A 204 25.84 -1.35 -9.28
CA GLY A 204 27.22 -1.72 -9.62
C GLY A 204 28.25 -0.58 -9.61
N HIS A 205 27.86 0.67 -9.31
CA HIS A 205 28.75 1.83 -9.41
C HIS A 205 29.99 1.74 -8.51
N LEU A 206 29.84 1.16 -7.31
CA LEU A 206 30.95 0.93 -6.37
C LEU A 206 32.02 -0.03 -6.91
N TRP A 207 31.65 -0.93 -7.84
CA TRP A 207 32.58 -1.83 -8.52
C TRP A 207 33.32 -1.13 -9.66
N TYR A 208 32.66 -0.18 -10.31
CA TYR A 208 33.19 0.48 -11.50
C TYR A 208 34.32 1.49 -11.19
N HIS A 209 34.26 2.19 -10.05
CA HIS A 209 35.26 3.19 -9.67
C HIS A 209 36.67 2.60 -9.40
N PRO A 210 36.82 1.49 -8.67
CA PRO A 210 38.11 0.83 -8.46
C PRO A 210 38.70 0.29 -9.77
N LEU A 211 37.88 -0.35 -10.61
CA LEU A 211 38.30 -0.86 -11.92
C LEU A 211 38.84 0.26 -12.82
N LYS A 212 38.15 1.41 -12.86
CA LYS A 212 38.63 2.60 -13.59
C LYS A 212 39.94 3.17 -13.05
N SER A 213 40.22 2.97 -11.77
CA SER A 213 41.42 3.47 -11.10
C SER A 213 42.58 2.47 -11.15
N GLY A 214 42.44 1.37 -11.91
CA GLY A 214 43.47 0.36 -12.12
C GLY A 214 43.53 -0.73 -11.05
N PHE A 215 42.55 -0.80 -10.15
CA PHE A 215 42.42 -1.92 -9.22
C PHE A 215 41.83 -3.13 -9.92
N THR A 216 42.38 -4.30 -9.63
CA THR A 216 41.87 -5.60 -10.07
C THR A 216 40.63 -5.99 -9.27
N ASP A 217 39.78 -6.84 -9.86
CA ASP A 217 38.54 -7.36 -9.26
C ASP A 217 38.82 -8.41 -8.16
N ASP A 218 39.83 -8.14 -7.34
CA ASP A 218 40.24 -9.03 -6.27
C ASP A 218 39.21 -8.99 -5.14
N LEU A 219 38.79 -10.20 -4.72
CA LEU A 219 37.85 -10.52 -3.64
C LEU A 219 37.71 -9.40 -2.58
N GLY A 220 36.60 -8.64 -2.68
CA GLY A 220 36.14 -7.70 -1.67
C GLY A 220 36.78 -6.30 -1.70
N MET A 221 37.41 -5.86 -2.80
CA MET A 221 37.94 -4.49 -2.90
C MET A 221 36.85 -3.41 -2.79
N SER A 222 35.70 -3.60 -3.43
CA SER A 222 34.55 -2.69 -3.32
C SER A 222 34.03 -2.58 -1.88
N GLU A 223 33.97 -3.72 -1.18
CA GLU A 223 33.57 -3.79 0.23
C GLU A 223 34.59 -3.11 1.16
N LYS A 224 35.88 -3.35 0.94
CA LYS A 224 36.97 -2.71 1.72
C LYS A 224 36.98 -1.20 1.51
N LEU A 225 36.79 -0.72 0.28
CA LEU A 225 36.71 0.70 -0.01
C LEU A 225 35.48 1.34 0.64
N ALA A 226 34.33 0.68 0.61
CA ALA A 226 33.13 1.14 1.30
C ALA A 226 33.32 1.25 2.82
N TYR A 227 34.18 0.41 3.41
CA TYR A 227 34.51 0.46 4.84
C TYR A 227 35.61 1.47 5.20
N MET A 228 36.47 1.87 4.26
CA MET A 228 37.61 2.78 4.51
C MET A 228 37.26 4.27 4.42
N ASP A 229 36.09 4.64 3.86
CA ASP A 229 35.64 6.03 3.73
C ASP A 229 35.04 6.60 5.03
N ARG A 230 35.76 6.48 6.15
CA ARG A 230 35.43 7.07 7.47
C ARG A 230 36.54 7.97 7.99
#